data_AF-A0A3M0YHW8-F1
#
_entry.id   AF-A0A3M0YHW8-F1
#
_cell.length_a   1.000
_cell.length_b   1.000
_cell.length_c   1.000
_cell.angle_alpha   90.00
_cell.angle_beta   90.00
_cell.angle_gamma   90.00
#
_symmetry.space_group_name_H-M   'P 1'
#
loop_
_entity.id
_entity.type
_entity.pdbx_description
1 polymer ?
#
loop_
_entity_poly.entity_id
_entity_poly.type
_entity_poly.pdbx_seq_one_letter_code
_entity_poly.pdbx_strand_id
1 'polypeptide(L)'
;MSDNALRRYLEAFRASARKWGREAWAFLTSMFFLKNFAAMVGVVVLLGFFTFYWLTCYTRLGESVQVPDFTGMPLDEVRELAKARHFELVITDSVFIVGKEPGIVLEQNPTPLSRVKEGRTIYLTVTKSEPDMVQLPTLAGSYDYNQYARKLKRLYLKPRVKERVFDPKQESNTILYLFYNGEKITEEDLKQGVKVPMGSEIEVVVTERGANTVEIPNVVCMTFEEAAFTLTSANLVLGRIEEDDTVFDRLTAYVVRQQPAPSPGARIQMGERVDIWLSQERPAQCPEEGEEY
;
A
#
# COMPACT_ATOMS: atom_id res chain seq x y z
N MET A 1 -20.78 26.42 93.59
CA MET A 1 -21.97 25.58 93.36
C MET A 1 -21.64 24.19 93.89
N SER A 2 -22.40 23.69 94.86
CA SER A 2 -22.02 22.59 95.78
C SER A 2 -21.76 21.24 95.10
N ASP A 3 -20.64 20.57 95.44
CA ASP A 3 -20.24 19.21 95.04
C ASP A 3 -21.36 18.17 95.31
N ASN A 4 -22.21 18.42 96.31
CA ASN A 4 -23.39 17.58 96.62
C ASN A 4 -24.49 17.62 95.55
N ALA A 5 -24.65 18.73 94.81
CA ALA A 5 -25.69 18.83 93.77
C ALA A 5 -25.31 18.04 92.51
N LEU A 6 -24.03 18.07 92.12
CA LEU A 6 -23.51 17.33 90.97
C LEU A 6 -23.50 15.81 91.25
N ARG A 7 -23.11 15.39 92.47
CA ARG A 7 -23.16 13.98 92.89
C ARG A 7 -24.58 13.42 92.88
N ARG A 8 -25.57 14.17 93.41
CA ARG A 8 -26.99 13.78 93.36
C ARG A 8 -27.52 13.66 91.92
N TYR A 9 -27.12 14.55 91.02
CA TYR A 9 -27.54 14.48 89.61
C TYR A 9 -26.94 13.24 88.91
N LEU A 10 -25.65 12.96 89.13
CA LEU A 10 -24.98 11.78 88.56
C LEU A 10 -25.51 10.46 89.12
N GLU A 11 -25.87 10.42 90.41
CA GLU A 11 -26.52 9.26 91.03
C GLU A 11 -27.94 9.03 90.49
N ALA A 12 -28.74 10.09 90.37
CA ALA A 12 -30.06 10.04 89.76
C ALA A 12 -30.01 9.59 88.29
N PHE A 13 -29.03 10.10 87.53
CA PHE A 13 -28.79 9.67 86.15
C PHE A 13 -28.37 8.20 86.08
N ARG A 14 -27.44 7.73 86.91
CA ARG A 14 -27.04 6.32 86.97
C ARG A 14 -28.16 5.39 87.43
N ALA A 15 -29.06 5.85 88.30
CA ALA A 15 -30.22 5.08 88.73
C ALA A 15 -31.27 5.00 87.61
N SER A 16 -31.54 6.11 86.93
CA SER A 16 -32.41 6.16 85.76
C SER A 16 -31.88 5.31 84.61
N ALA A 17 -30.59 5.42 84.28
CA ALA A 17 -29.93 4.61 83.26
C ALA A 17 -29.96 3.10 83.59
N ARG A 18 -29.78 2.71 84.86
CA ARG A 18 -29.92 1.30 85.29
C ARG A 18 -31.36 0.79 85.26
N LYS A 19 -32.34 1.66 85.53
CA LYS A 19 -33.76 1.33 85.41
C LYS A 19 -34.16 1.16 83.95
N TRP A 20 -33.80 2.12 83.10
CA TRP A 20 -33.94 2.04 81.65
C TRP A 20 -33.24 0.82 81.05
N GLY A 21 -32.01 0.51 81.47
CA GLY A 21 -31.30 -0.67 81.00
C GLY A 21 -32.02 -1.98 81.35
N ARG A 22 -32.59 -2.09 82.56
CA ARG A 22 -33.37 -3.28 82.96
C ARG A 22 -34.71 -3.38 82.24
N GLU A 23 -35.42 -2.26 82.06
CA GLU A 23 -36.69 -2.20 81.34
C GLU A 23 -36.50 -2.50 79.85
N ALA A 24 -35.46 -1.94 79.23
CA ALA A 24 -35.06 -2.24 77.87
C ALA A 24 -34.65 -3.71 77.71
N TRP A 25 -33.89 -4.27 78.66
CA TRP A 25 -33.52 -5.68 78.64
C TRP A 25 -34.75 -6.60 78.77
N ALA A 26 -35.67 -6.29 79.68
CA ALA A 26 -36.92 -7.04 79.84
C ALA A 26 -37.81 -6.94 78.60
N PHE A 27 -37.83 -5.79 77.93
CA PHE A 27 -38.55 -5.59 76.67
C PHE A 27 -37.92 -6.39 75.53
N LEU A 28 -36.59 -6.29 75.34
CA LEU A 28 -35.84 -7.00 74.29
C LEU A 28 -35.89 -8.52 74.45
N THR A 29 -35.99 -9.01 75.69
CA THR A 29 -36.13 -10.45 76.00
C THR A 29 -37.60 -10.90 76.09
N SER A 30 -38.56 -9.99 75.95
CA SER A 30 -39.97 -10.35 75.98
C SER A 30 -40.36 -11.24 74.80
N MET A 31 -41.17 -12.27 75.06
CA MET A 31 -41.67 -13.18 74.02
C MET A 31 -42.45 -12.44 72.92
N PHE A 32 -43.06 -11.30 73.23
CA PHE A 32 -43.78 -10.49 72.25
C PHE A 32 -42.81 -9.75 71.31
N PHE A 33 -41.79 -9.08 71.86
CA PHE A 33 -40.78 -8.41 71.05
C PHE A 33 -40.02 -9.41 70.18
N LEU A 34 -39.56 -10.53 70.76
CA LEU A 34 -38.78 -11.53 70.05
C LEU A 34 -39.55 -12.17 68.89
N LYS A 35 -40.86 -12.41 69.04
CA LYS A 35 -41.75 -12.89 67.96
C LYS A 35 -41.89 -11.88 66.82
N ASN A 36 -42.13 -10.60 67.13
CA ASN A 36 -42.26 -9.56 66.11
C ASN A 36 -40.92 -9.27 65.41
N PHE A 37 -39.81 -9.27 66.16
CA PHE A 37 -38.46 -9.12 65.61
C PHE A 37 -38.11 -10.31 64.70
N ALA A 38 -38.37 -11.55 65.13
CA ALA A 38 -38.19 -12.73 64.29
C ALA A 38 -39.08 -12.69 63.04
N ALA A 39 -40.33 -12.23 63.16
CA ALA A 39 -41.22 -12.05 62.01
C ALA A 39 -40.68 -10.97 61.03
N MET A 40 -40.19 -9.84 61.53
CA MET A 40 -39.58 -8.79 60.71
C MET A 40 -38.33 -9.30 59.98
N VAL A 41 -37.44 -10.00 60.69
CA VAL A 41 -36.27 -10.66 60.10
C VAL A 41 -36.71 -11.68 59.05
N GLY A 42 -37.73 -12.49 59.34
CA GLY A 42 -38.31 -13.44 58.40
C GLY A 42 -38.82 -12.78 57.13
N VAL A 43 -39.57 -11.67 57.23
CA VAL A 43 -40.05 -10.90 56.08
C VAL A 43 -38.90 -10.33 55.26
N VAL A 44 -37.88 -9.76 55.90
CA VAL A 44 -36.70 -9.23 55.20
C VAL A 44 -35.94 -10.34 54.47
N VAL A 45 -35.73 -11.49 55.10
CA VAL A 45 -35.09 -12.66 54.47
C VAL A 45 -35.93 -13.17 53.30
N LEU A 46 -37.25 -13.23 53.44
CA LEU A 46 -38.16 -13.70 52.39
C LEU A 46 -38.16 -12.75 51.19
N LEU A 47 -38.22 -11.44 51.44
CA LEU A 47 -38.08 -10.41 50.39
C LEU A 47 -36.69 -10.46 49.72
N GLY A 48 -35.63 -10.66 50.50
CA GLY A 48 -34.27 -10.83 49.97
C GLY A 48 -34.15 -12.07 49.08
N PHE A 49 -34.73 -13.19 49.51
CA PHE A 49 -34.76 -14.42 48.72
C PHE A 49 -35.54 -14.24 47.41
N PHE A 50 -36.73 -13.62 47.47
CA PHE A 50 -37.57 -13.42 46.30
C PHE A 50 -36.94 -12.44 45.30
N THR A 51 -36.34 -11.35 45.79
CA THR A 51 -35.63 -10.38 44.94
C THR A 51 -34.40 -11.02 44.29
N PHE A 52 -33.61 -11.81 45.04
CA PHE A 52 -32.47 -12.53 44.48
C PHE A 52 -32.89 -13.58 43.45
N TYR A 53 -33.94 -14.34 43.72
CA TYR A 53 -34.49 -15.33 42.78
C TYR A 53 -35.02 -14.67 41.50
N TRP A 54 -35.79 -13.59 41.64
CA TRP A 54 -36.26 -12.79 40.51
C TRP A 54 -35.08 -12.25 39.71
N LEU A 55 -34.09 -11.60 40.34
CA LEU A 55 -32.91 -11.09 39.66
C LEU A 55 -32.15 -12.18 38.90
N THR A 56 -32.00 -13.37 39.48
CA THR A 56 -31.31 -14.51 38.86
C THR A 56 -32.04 -14.95 37.58
N CYS A 57 -33.37 -15.06 37.61
CA CYS A 57 -34.17 -15.40 36.42
C CYS A 57 -34.18 -14.26 35.39
N TYR A 58 -34.34 -13.01 35.83
CA TYR A 58 -34.44 -11.85 34.94
C TYR A 58 -33.12 -11.57 34.22
N THR A 59 -31.99 -11.75 34.90
CA THR A 59 -30.66 -11.46 34.33
C THR A 59 -29.99 -12.65 33.65
N ARG A 60 -30.65 -13.83 33.62
CA ARG A 60 -30.08 -15.10 33.10
C ARG A 60 -28.66 -15.32 33.61
N LEU A 61 -28.49 -15.16 34.92
CA LEU A 61 -27.17 -15.10 35.55
C LEU A 61 -26.44 -16.45 35.36
N GLY A 62 -25.43 -16.48 34.49
CA GLY A 62 -24.58 -17.66 34.25
C GLY A 62 -24.84 -18.39 32.92
N GLU A 63 -25.88 -18.03 32.17
CA GLU A 63 -26.09 -18.56 30.82
C GLU A 63 -25.07 -17.92 29.86
N SER A 64 -24.19 -18.76 29.31
CA SER A 64 -23.21 -18.34 28.32
C SER A 64 -23.14 -19.37 27.21
N VAL A 65 -23.15 -18.88 25.97
CA VAL A 65 -23.04 -19.67 24.75
C VAL A 65 -21.62 -19.57 24.24
N GLN A 66 -21.09 -20.67 23.71
CA GLN A 66 -19.80 -20.69 23.07
C GLN A 66 -19.90 -20.12 21.65
N VAL A 67 -18.99 -19.22 21.31
CA VAL A 67 -18.90 -18.61 19.97
C VAL A 67 -18.24 -19.62 19.01
N PRO A 68 -18.89 -20.00 17.89
CA PRO A 68 -18.26 -20.81 16.85
C PRO A 68 -17.06 -20.08 16.22
N ASP A 69 -16.17 -20.85 15.59
CA ASP A 69 -15.22 -20.26 14.65
C ASP A 69 -15.95 -20.02 13.33
N PHE A 70 -15.95 -18.80 12.85
CA PHE A 70 -16.48 -18.38 11.56
C PHE A 70 -15.36 -18.07 10.57
N THR A 71 -14.09 -18.09 11.01
CA THR A 71 -12.94 -17.73 10.20
C THR A 71 -12.83 -18.67 8.99
N GLY A 72 -12.67 -18.09 7.80
CA GLY A 72 -12.56 -18.85 6.54
C GLY A 72 -13.89 -19.32 5.96
N MET A 73 -15.02 -19.12 6.65
CA MET A 73 -16.34 -19.48 6.13
C MET A 73 -16.93 -18.40 5.22
N PRO A 74 -17.80 -18.77 4.28
CA PRO A 74 -18.65 -17.82 3.55
C PRO A 74 -19.64 -17.12 4.48
N LEU A 75 -19.81 -15.82 4.30
CA LEU A 75 -20.66 -14.96 5.12
C LEU A 75 -22.12 -15.42 5.15
N ASP A 76 -22.62 -16.00 4.06
CA ASP A 76 -23.98 -16.52 3.99
C ASP A 76 -24.18 -17.74 4.89
N GLU A 77 -23.20 -18.65 4.95
CA GLU A 77 -23.22 -19.78 5.88
C GLU A 77 -23.11 -19.30 7.33
N VAL A 78 -22.24 -18.32 7.59
CA VAL A 78 -22.07 -17.71 8.91
C VAL A 78 -23.35 -17.04 9.40
N ARG A 79 -24.11 -16.38 8.51
CA ARG A 79 -25.42 -15.78 8.84
C ARG A 79 -26.42 -16.82 9.33
N GLU A 80 -26.48 -17.98 8.70
CA GLU A 80 -27.40 -19.05 9.10
C GLU A 80 -26.97 -19.70 10.43
N LEU A 81 -25.67 -19.95 10.62
CA LEU A 81 -25.12 -20.46 11.88
C LEU A 81 -25.34 -19.48 13.05
N ALA A 82 -25.15 -18.18 12.82
CA ALA A 82 -25.35 -17.14 13.82
C ALA A 82 -26.83 -17.04 14.23
N LYS A 83 -27.76 -17.05 13.27
CA LYS A 83 -29.21 -17.05 13.54
C LYS A 83 -29.62 -18.26 14.39
N ALA A 84 -29.11 -19.45 14.07
CA ALA A 84 -29.40 -20.67 14.82
C ALA A 84 -28.93 -20.63 16.28
N ARG A 85 -27.97 -19.76 16.61
CA ARG A 85 -27.40 -19.57 17.95
C ARG A 85 -27.81 -18.24 18.60
N HIS A 86 -28.74 -17.50 18.00
CA HIS A 86 -29.19 -16.18 18.46
C HIS A 86 -28.05 -15.15 18.61
N PHE A 87 -27.06 -15.20 17.71
CA PHE A 87 -26.03 -14.17 17.59
C PHE A 87 -26.45 -13.11 16.57
N GLU A 88 -26.16 -11.85 16.87
CA GLU A 88 -26.25 -10.77 15.90
C GLU A 88 -24.91 -10.63 15.17
N LEU A 89 -24.92 -10.34 13.88
CA LEU A 89 -23.70 -10.13 13.11
C LEU A 89 -23.59 -8.67 12.67
N VAL A 90 -22.41 -8.09 12.85
CA VAL A 90 -22.06 -6.76 12.33
C VAL A 90 -20.77 -6.88 11.55
N ILE A 91 -20.77 -6.40 10.31
CA ILE A 91 -19.55 -6.28 9.51
C ILE A 91 -18.88 -4.97 9.91
N THR A 92 -17.72 -5.07 10.56
CA THR A 92 -16.98 -3.89 11.02
C THR A 92 -16.10 -3.34 9.92
N ASP A 93 -15.49 -4.22 9.13
CA ASP A 93 -14.57 -3.84 8.06
C ASP A 93 -14.63 -4.84 6.90
N SER A 94 -14.18 -4.41 5.73
CA SER A 94 -14.08 -5.24 4.54
C SER A 94 -12.82 -4.95 3.74
N VAL A 95 -12.02 -6.00 3.51
CA VAL A 95 -10.68 -5.90 2.94
C VAL A 95 -10.65 -6.58 1.57
N PHE A 96 -10.10 -5.91 0.56
CA PHE A 96 -9.88 -6.53 -0.73
C PHE A 96 -8.54 -7.29 -0.73
N ILE A 97 -8.57 -8.58 -1.09
CA ILE A 97 -7.37 -9.41 -1.21
C ILE A 97 -7.34 -10.00 -2.61
N VAL A 98 -6.29 -9.67 -3.37
CA VAL A 98 -6.10 -10.14 -4.75
C VAL A 98 -6.08 -11.67 -4.77
N GLY A 99 -6.97 -12.26 -5.58
CA GLY A 99 -7.06 -13.72 -5.77
C GLY A 99 -7.87 -14.46 -4.70
N LYS A 100 -8.51 -13.76 -3.76
CA LYS A 100 -9.40 -14.37 -2.76
C LYS A 100 -10.87 -14.09 -3.10
N GLU A 101 -11.73 -15.08 -2.86
CA GLU A 101 -13.17 -14.91 -3.07
C GLU A 101 -13.77 -13.87 -2.11
N PRO A 102 -14.74 -13.06 -2.55
CA PRO A 102 -15.45 -12.11 -1.71
C PRO A 102 -16.41 -12.81 -0.75
N GLY A 103 -16.71 -12.16 0.38
CA GLY A 103 -17.66 -12.67 1.37
C GLY A 103 -17.09 -13.74 2.29
N ILE A 104 -15.77 -13.93 2.35
CA ILE A 104 -15.12 -14.86 3.29
C ILE A 104 -14.77 -14.10 4.57
N VAL A 105 -15.10 -14.66 5.72
CA VAL A 105 -14.71 -14.10 7.03
C VAL A 105 -13.20 -14.23 7.23
N LEU A 106 -12.54 -13.12 7.48
CA LEU A 106 -11.11 -13.03 7.78
C LEU A 106 -10.84 -13.05 9.27
N GLU A 107 -11.63 -12.27 10.02
CA GLU A 107 -11.47 -12.10 11.45
C GLU A 107 -12.83 -11.99 12.11
N GLN A 108 -12.89 -12.41 13.37
CA GLN A 108 -14.06 -12.28 14.21
C GLN A 108 -13.69 -11.76 15.60
N ASN A 109 -14.62 -11.05 16.22
CA ASN A 109 -14.56 -10.65 17.61
C ASN A 109 -15.97 -10.75 18.21
N PRO A 110 -16.21 -11.49 19.30
CA PRO A 110 -15.28 -12.27 20.14
C PRO A 110 -14.51 -13.39 19.43
N THR A 111 -13.37 -13.77 20.00
CA THR A 111 -12.53 -14.85 19.45
C THR A 111 -13.26 -16.19 19.45
N PRO A 112 -12.91 -17.11 18.52
CA PRO A 112 -13.50 -18.44 18.48
C PRO A 112 -13.43 -19.16 19.83
N LEU A 113 -14.43 -19.98 20.11
CA LEU A 113 -14.58 -20.81 21.31
C LEU A 113 -14.71 -20.05 22.63
N SER A 114 -14.68 -18.71 22.61
CA SER A 114 -14.97 -17.88 23.78
C SER A 114 -16.42 -18.04 24.23
N ARG A 115 -16.68 -17.78 25.52
CA ARG A 115 -18.05 -17.83 26.08
C ARG A 115 -18.60 -16.42 26.23
N VAL A 116 -19.79 -16.19 25.69
CA VAL A 116 -20.49 -14.90 25.74
C VAL A 116 -21.94 -15.09 26.14
N LYS A 117 -22.59 -14.01 26.57
CA LYS A 117 -24.04 -14.02 26.83
C LYS A 117 -24.81 -14.24 25.53
N GLU A 118 -26.00 -14.79 25.63
CA GLU A 118 -26.94 -14.88 24.50
C GLU A 118 -27.24 -13.49 23.90
N GLY A 119 -27.51 -13.43 22.60
CA GLY A 119 -27.77 -12.16 21.90
C GLY A 119 -26.52 -11.31 21.70
N ARG A 120 -25.31 -11.85 21.93
CA ARG A 120 -24.08 -11.07 21.71
C ARG A 120 -23.88 -10.80 20.23
N THR A 121 -23.58 -9.55 19.91
CA THR A 121 -23.12 -9.13 18.58
C THR A 121 -21.70 -9.64 18.32
N ILE A 122 -21.53 -10.37 17.21
CA ILE A 122 -20.26 -10.82 16.67
C ILE A 122 -19.86 -9.86 15.55
N TYR A 123 -18.69 -9.26 15.71
CA TYR A 123 -18.09 -8.35 14.76
C TYR A 123 -17.21 -9.14 13.80
N LEU A 124 -17.41 -8.94 12.51
CA LEU A 124 -16.70 -9.66 11.45
C LEU A 124 -15.94 -8.69 10.55
N THR A 125 -14.74 -9.10 10.15
CA THR A 125 -14.01 -8.52 9.02
C THR A 125 -14.11 -9.50 7.85
N VAL A 126 -14.55 -9.05 6.68
CA VAL A 126 -14.83 -9.92 5.53
C VAL A 126 -14.02 -9.52 4.29
N THR A 127 -13.85 -10.43 3.34
CA THR A 127 -13.32 -10.07 2.02
C THR A 127 -14.38 -9.34 1.20
N LYS A 128 -13.99 -8.30 0.45
CA LYS A 128 -14.86 -7.63 -0.53
C LYS A 128 -14.41 -7.92 -1.97
N SER A 129 -15.34 -7.79 -2.92
CA SER A 129 -15.09 -7.96 -4.35
C SER A 129 -14.45 -6.73 -4.98
N GLU A 130 -14.78 -5.55 -4.47
CA GLU A 130 -14.33 -4.29 -5.05
C GLU A 130 -12.95 -3.90 -4.48
N PRO A 131 -11.93 -3.74 -5.35
CA PRO A 131 -10.64 -3.23 -4.95
C PRO A 131 -10.73 -1.82 -4.41
N ASP A 132 -9.93 -1.53 -3.38
CA ASP A 132 -9.76 -0.17 -2.89
C ASP A 132 -9.11 0.70 -3.96
N MET A 133 -9.55 1.96 -4.06
CA MET A 133 -8.97 2.93 -4.98
C MET A 133 -7.75 3.59 -4.34
N VAL A 134 -6.60 3.50 -4.99
CA VAL A 134 -5.35 4.15 -4.58
C VAL A 134 -5.00 5.29 -5.52
N GLN A 135 -4.48 6.38 -4.98
CA GLN A 135 -4.02 7.51 -5.78
C GLN A 135 -2.60 7.25 -6.31
N LEU A 136 -2.40 7.50 -7.60
CA LEU A 136 -1.08 7.41 -8.22
C LEU A 136 -0.14 8.49 -7.66
N PRO A 137 1.11 8.15 -7.28
CA PRO A 137 2.08 9.12 -6.84
C PRO A 137 2.46 10.12 -7.95
N THR A 138 2.79 11.35 -7.58
CA THR A 138 3.36 12.31 -8.52
C THR A 138 4.80 11.92 -8.92
N LEU A 139 5.27 12.42 -10.06
CA LEU A 139 6.67 12.26 -10.52
C LEU A 139 7.63 13.24 -9.83
N ALA A 140 7.12 14.18 -9.02
CA ALA A 140 7.93 15.17 -8.33
C ALA A 140 9.03 14.50 -7.49
N GLY A 141 10.29 14.85 -7.80
CA GLY A 141 11.49 14.39 -7.08
C GLY A 141 12.19 13.16 -7.68
N SER A 142 11.58 12.41 -8.61
CA SER A 142 12.28 11.34 -9.35
C SER A 142 11.49 10.86 -10.56
N TYR A 143 12.06 11.07 -11.75
CA TYR A 143 11.53 10.57 -13.01
C TYR A 143 12.10 9.19 -13.38
N ASP A 144 12.95 8.57 -12.56
CA ASP A 144 13.48 7.24 -12.85
C ASP A 144 12.40 6.15 -12.66
N TYR A 145 12.23 5.31 -13.68
CA TYR A 145 11.24 4.23 -13.66
C TYR A 145 11.45 3.23 -12.52
N ASN A 146 12.69 2.88 -12.17
CA ASN A 146 12.92 1.88 -11.11
C ASN A 146 12.48 2.43 -9.75
N GLN A 147 12.76 3.70 -9.47
CA GLN A 147 12.29 4.37 -8.27
C GLN A 147 10.76 4.46 -8.22
N TYR A 148 10.14 4.88 -9.31
CA TYR A 148 8.68 5.02 -9.38
C TYR A 148 7.96 3.67 -9.31
N ALA A 149 8.47 2.65 -9.99
CA ALA A 149 7.96 1.28 -9.93
C ALA A 149 7.93 0.73 -8.50
N ARG A 150 8.93 1.06 -7.67
CA ARG A 150 8.91 0.72 -6.24
C ARG A 150 7.80 1.42 -5.47
N LYS A 151 7.51 2.69 -5.78
CA LYS A 151 6.37 3.43 -5.18
C LYS A 151 5.05 2.75 -5.56
N LEU A 152 4.87 2.41 -6.84
CA LEU A 152 3.67 1.71 -7.33
C LEU A 152 3.47 0.35 -6.65
N LYS A 153 4.52 -0.46 -6.52
CA LYS A 153 4.45 -1.77 -5.84
C LYS A 153 4.04 -1.67 -4.36
N ARG A 154 4.44 -0.62 -3.65
CA ARG A 154 4.00 -0.36 -2.26
C ARG A 154 2.51 -0.05 -2.15
N LEU A 155 1.92 0.44 -3.23
CA LEU A 155 0.47 0.66 -3.37
C LEU A 155 -0.26 -0.56 -3.96
N TYR A 156 0.40 -1.72 -4.00
CA TYR A 156 -0.11 -2.96 -4.59
C TYR A 156 -0.47 -2.84 -6.08
N LEU A 157 0.18 -1.92 -6.81
CA LEU A 157 0.03 -1.77 -8.26
C LEU A 157 1.14 -2.52 -9.00
N LYS A 158 0.87 -2.90 -10.25
CA LYS A 158 1.78 -3.68 -11.10
C LYS A 158 2.39 -2.79 -12.19
N PRO A 159 3.60 -2.24 -11.99
CA PRO A 159 4.25 -1.44 -13.03
C PRO A 159 4.75 -2.33 -14.17
N ARG A 160 4.59 -1.84 -15.40
CA ARG A 160 5.11 -2.48 -16.61
C ARG A 160 5.64 -1.42 -17.57
N VAL A 161 6.81 -1.65 -18.18
CA VAL A 161 7.27 -0.80 -19.30
C VAL A 161 6.45 -1.17 -20.53
N LYS A 162 5.73 -0.18 -21.08
CA LYS A 162 4.94 -0.33 -22.31
C LYS A 162 5.81 -0.20 -23.54
N GLU A 163 6.60 0.88 -23.58
CA GLU A 163 7.43 1.27 -24.70
C GLU A 163 8.66 2.03 -24.21
N ARG A 164 9.74 1.93 -24.98
CA ARG A 164 10.96 2.72 -24.82
C ARG A 164 11.09 3.68 -26.00
N VAL A 165 11.20 4.97 -25.70
CA VAL A 165 11.25 6.03 -26.72
C VAL A 165 12.64 6.65 -26.75
N PHE A 166 13.20 6.81 -27.95
CA PHE A 166 14.48 7.49 -28.11
C PHE A 166 14.38 8.97 -27.74
N ASP A 167 15.19 9.41 -26.77
CA ASP A 167 15.32 10.83 -26.41
C ASP A 167 16.80 11.17 -26.12
N PRO A 168 17.47 11.97 -26.96
CA PRO A 168 18.86 12.35 -26.75
C PRO A 168 19.05 13.34 -25.59
N LYS A 169 17.99 14.02 -25.14
CA LYS A 169 18.05 15.06 -24.10
C LYS A 169 17.89 14.50 -22.69
N GLN A 170 17.36 13.28 -22.56
CA GLN A 170 17.07 12.66 -21.27
C GLN A 170 17.96 11.43 -21.05
N GLU A 171 18.19 11.09 -19.78
CA GLU A 171 18.84 9.84 -19.42
C GLU A 171 17.93 8.66 -19.76
N SER A 172 18.51 7.49 -20.06
CA SER A 172 17.73 6.26 -20.21
C SER A 172 16.90 5.98 -18.96
N ASN A 173 15.73 5.35 -19.14
CA ASN A 173 14.83 4.96 -18.06
C ASN A 173 14.09 6.11 -17.35
N THR A 174 14.05 7.30 -17.97
CA THR A 174 13.29 8.45 -17.49
C THR A 174 11.83 8.32 -17.94
N ILE A 175 10.88 8.53 -17.03
CA ILE A 175 9.45 8.45 -17.31
C ILE A 175 8.99 9.66 -18.10
N LEU A 176 8.34 9.42 -19.24
CA LEU A 176 7.70 10.47 -20.02
C LEU A 176 6.23 10.65 -19.59
N TYR A 177 5.49 9.56 -19.55
CA TYR A 177 4.07 9.51 -19.16
C TYR A 177 3.65 8.06 -18.88
N LEU A 178 2.47 7.90 -18.31
CA LEU A 178 1.92 6.62 -17.91
C LEU A 178 0.66 6.31 -18.73
N PHE A 179 0.21 5.08 -18.65
CA PHE A 179 -1.08 4.63 -19.15
C PHE A 179 -1.79 3.77 -18.11
N TYR A 180 -3.11 3.93 -18.06
CA TYR A 180 -4.01 3.04 -17.34
C TYR A 180 -5.25 2.82 -18.21
N ASN A 181 -5.64 1.56 -18.44
CA ASN A 181 -6.77 1.18 -19.31
C ASN A 181 -6.76 1.85 -20.70
N GLY A 182 -5.57 2.08 -21.27
CA GLY A 182 -5.40 2.73 -22.57
C GLY A 182 -5.43 4.26 -22.56
N GLU A 183 -5.78 4.88 -21.43
CA GLU A 183 -5.77 6.35 -21.26
C GLU A 183 -4.38 6.84 -20.85
N LYS A 184 -3.90 7.89 -21.53
CA LYS A 184 -2.60 8.52 -21.24
C LYS A 184 -2.72 9.39 -20.00
N ILE A 185 -1.84 9.17 -19.04
CA ILE A 185 -1.74 9.95 -17.80
C ILE A 185 -0.45 10.78 -17.85
N THR A 186 -0.61 12.09 -17.83
CA THR A 186 0.49 13.07 -17.81
C THR A 186 0.91 13.43 -16.39
N GLU A 187 2.01 14.15 -16.25
CA GLU A 187 2.45 14.66 -14.94
C GLU A 187 1.40 15.60 -14.30
N GLU A 188 0.67 16.36 -15.12
CA GLU A 188 -0.37 17.27 -14.63
C GLU A 188 -1.56 16.49 -14.07
N ASP A 189 -1.98 15.42 -14.74
CA ASP A 189 -3.05 14.55 -14.24
C ASP A 189 -2.67 13.93 -12.89
N LEU A 190 -1.40 13.49 -12.74
CA LEU A 190 -0.90 12.99 -11.46
C LEU A 190 -0.96 14.03 -10.35
N LYS A 191 -0.72 15.32 -10.64
CA LYS A 191 -0.85 16.41 -9.67
C LYS A 191 -2.31 16.65 -9.27
N GLN A 192 -3.25 16.48 -10.20
CA GLN A 192 -4.69 16.58 -9.94
C GLN A 192 -5.24 15.39 -9.14
N GLY A 193 -4.54 14.25 -9.18
CA GLY A 193 -4.78 13.10 -8.32
C GLY A 193 -5.59 12.00 -8.99
N VAL A 194 -4.96 11.28 -9.92
CA VAL A 194 -5.54 10.09 -10.56
C VAL A 194 -5.66 8.95 -9.54
N LYS A 195 -6.84 8.34 -9.46
CA LYS A 195 -7.10 7.15 -8.64
C LYS A 195 -7.31 5.92 -9.52
N VAL A 196 -6.71 4.82 -9.12
CA VAL A 196 -6.80 3.51 -9.79
C VAL A 196 -7.11 2.41 -8.77
N PRO A 197 -7.80 1.34 -9.16
CA PRO A 197 -8.01 0.20 -8.29
C PRO A 197 -6.68 -0.47 -7.88
N MET A 198 -6.57 -0.93 -6.62
CA MET A 198 -5.47 -1.79 -6.20
C MET A 198 -5.35 -3.02 -7.10
N GLY A 199 -4.12 -3.46 -7.35
CA GLY A 199 -3.84 -4.59 -8.26
C GLY A 199 -3.79 -4.24 -9.75
N SER A 200 -4.14 -3.00 -10.12
CA SER A 200 -4.10 -2.54 -11.52
C SER A 200 -2.69 -2.58 -12.11
N GLU A 201 -2.62 -2.88 -13.40
CA GLU A 201 -1.40 -2.73 -14.19
C GLU A 201 -1.26 -1.28 -14.63
N ILE A 202 -0.09 -0.69 -14.36
CA ILE A 202 0.26 0.66 -14.76
C ILE A 202 1.37 0.56 -15.79
N GLU A 203 1.01 0.89 -17.01
CA GLU A 203 1.91 0.94 -18.15
C GLU A 203 2.71 2.24 -18.11
N VAL A 204 4.02 2.17 -18.33
CA VAL A 204 4.90 3.34 -18.26
C VAL A 204 5.70 3.43 -19.56
N VAL A 205 5.70 4.61 -20.16
CA VAL A 205 6.57 4.92 -21.30
C VAL A 205 7.82 5.61 -20.77
N VAL A 206 8.97 5.04 -21.09
CA VAL A 206 10.26 5.51 -20.60
C VAL A 206 11.17 5.86 -21.76
N THR A 207 12.15 6.70 -21.50
CA THR A 207 13.20 7.01 -22.46
C THR A 207 14.19 5.84 -22.56
N GLU A 208 14.79 5.70 -23.73
CA GLU A 208 15.96 4.86 -23.96
C GLU A 208 16.94 5.65 -24.81
N ARG A 209 18.19 5.74 -24.35
CA ARG A 209 19.27 6.05 -25.27
C ARG A 209 19.45 4.83 -26.15
N GLY A 210 19.15 4.97 -27.43
CA GLY A 210 19.57 3.99 -28.41
C GLY A 210 21.08 3.82 -28.29
N ALA A 211 21.61 2.66 -28.71
CA ALA A 211 22.98 2.67 -29.19
C ALA A 211 23.00 3.74 -30.30
N ASN A 212 23.57 4.92 -30.02
CA ASN A 212 23.66 6.03 -30.96
C ASN A 212 24.61 5.61 -32.08
N THR A 213 24.42 4.47 -32.75
CA THR A 213 25.41 3.90 -33.65
C THR A 213 24.83 3.77 -35.04
N VAL A 214 25.57 4.28 -36.03
CA VAL A 214 25.31 4.10 -37.46
C VAL A 214 26.31 3.11 -38.02
N GLU A 215 25.99 2.46 -39.13
CA GLU A 215 26.99 1.71 -39.87
C GLU A 215 28.08 2.67 -40.34
N ILE A 216 29.35 2.26 -40.23
CA ILE A 216 30.48 3.06 -40.70
C ILE A 216 30.39 3.15 -42.22
N PRO A 217 30.07 4.32 -42.80
CA PRO A 217 30.00 4.45 -44.25
C PRO A 217 31.39 4.19 -44.84
N ASN A 218 31.43 3.47 -45.96
CA ASN A 218 32.66 3.34 -46.73
C ASN A 218 32.77 4.55 -47.66
N VAL A 219 33.66 5.48 -47.33
CA VAL A 219 33.97 6.66 -48.13
C VAL A 219 35.29 6.52 -48.90
N VAL A 220 35.97 5.37 -48.81
CA VAL A 220 37.14 5.08 -49.65
C VAL A 220 36.70 5.09 -51.12
N CYS A 221 37.55 5.64 -52.00
CA CYS A 221 37.28 5.85 -53.43
C CYS A 221 36.30 6.98 -53.77
N MET A 222 35.66 7.62 -52.80
CA MET A 222 34.86 8.83 -53.02
C MET A 222 35.77 10.06 -53.12
N THR A 223 35.31 11.10 -53.79
CA THR A 223 35.91 12.43 -53.70
C THR A 223 35.70 13.01 -52.29
N PHE A 224 36.51 14.00 -51.91
CA PHE A 224 36.35 14.68 -50.61
C PHE A 224 34.94 15.25 -50.42
N GLU A 225 34.33 15.85 -51.45
CA GLU A 225 32.99 16.42 -51.38
C GLU A 225 31.92 15.34 -51.11
N GLU A 226 31.98 14.23 -51.84
CA GLU A 226 31.09 13.08 -51.65
C GLU A 226 31.25 12.43 -50.28
N ALA A 227 32.50 12.25 -49.84
CA ALA A 227 32.82 11.71 -48.52
C ALA A 227 32.29 12.61 -47.40
N ALA A 228 32.49 13.92 -47.50
CA ALA A 228 32.00 14.88 -46.52
C ALA A 228 30.46 14.88 -46.44
N PHE A 229 29.78 14.82 -47.58
CA PHE A 229 28.32 14.73 -47.65
C PHE A 229 27.81 13.42 -47.04
N THR A 230 28.43 12.29 -47.39
CA THR A 230 28.07 10.95 -46.90
C THR A 230 28.24 10.85 -45.38
N LEU A 231 29.37 11.34 -44.83
CA LEU A 231 29.61 11.33 -43.39
C LEU A 231 28.64 12.25 -42.63
N THR A 232 28.40 13.45 -43.15
CA THR A 232 27.51 14.42 -42.49
C THR A 232 26.05 13.94 -42.50
N SER A 233 25.59 13.36 -43.62
CA SER A 233 24.23 12.80 -43.72
C SER A 233 24.02 11.58 -42.81
N ALA A 234 25.09 10.83 -42.50
CA ALA A 234 25.10 9.77 -41.50
C ALA A 234 25.21 10.28 -40.03
N ASN A 235 25.16 11.59 -39.79
CA ASN A 235 25.40 12.22 -38.49
C ASN A 235 26.78 11.90 -37.90
N LEU A 236 27.81 11.75 -38.74
CA LEU A 236 29.21 11.62 -38.33
C LEU A 236 29.97 12.92 -38.56
N VAL A 237 31.04 13.11 -37.80
CA VAL A 237 31.88 14.30 -37.88
C VAL A 237 33.09 14.00 -38.76
N LEU A 238 33.44 14.93 -39.64
CA LEU A 238 34.68 14.82 -40.40
C LEU A 238 35.87 15.08 -39.46
N GLY A 239 36.76 14.09 -39.35
CA GLY A 239 37.87 14.10 -38.42
C GLY A 239 39.11 14.78 -38.98
N ARG A 240 40.28 14.21 -38.68
CA ARG A 240 41.56 14.65 -39.22
C ARG A 240 41.63 14.32 -40.71
N ILE A 241 42.16 15.27 -41.48
CA ILE A 241 42.38 15.15 -42.92
C ILE A 241 43.88 15.19 -43.14
N GLU A 242 44.42 14.17 -43.80
CA GLU A 242 45.83 14.11 -44.19
C GLU A 242 45.91 14.02 -45.72
N GLU A 243 46.59 14.99 -46.32
CA GLU A 243 46.79 15.09 -47.78
C GLU A 243 48.21 14.62 -48.11
N ASP A 244 48.37 13.87 -49.21
CA ASP A 244 49.68 13.56 -49.75
C ASP A 244 50.23 14.68 -50.66
N ASP A 245 51.48 14.56 -51.10
CA ASP A 245 52.15 15.56 -51.94
C ASP A 245 51.55 15.70 -53.35
N THR A 246 50.59 14.84 -53.74
CA THR A 246 49.95 14.86 -55.07
C THR A 246 48.73 15.77 -55.11
N VAL A 247 48.14 16.10 -53.96
CA VAL A 247 46.91 16.89 -53.85
C VAL A 247 47.13 18.32 -54.33
N PHE A 248 46.53 18.68 -55.47
CA PHE A 248 46.49 20.06 -55.96
C PHE A 248 45.14 20.74 -55.74
N ASP A 249 44.05 19.96 -55.66
CA ASP A 249 42.72 20.44 -55.30
C ASP A 249 42.03 19.44 -54.38
N ARG A 250 41.88 19.84 -53.10
CA ARG A 250 41.27 19.02 -52.06
C ARG A 250 39.84 18.62 -52.39
N LEU A 251 39.03 19.48 -53.02
CA LEU A 251 37.61 19.18 -53.24
C LEU A 251 37.42 18.00 -54.18
N THR A 252 38.34 17.85 -55.13
CA THR A 252 38.34 16.80 -56.15
C THR A 252 39.28 15.63 -55.82
N ALA A 253 40.02 15.70 -54.72
CA ALA A 253 40.90 14.63 -54.26
C ALA A 253 40.11 13.42 -53.76
N TYR A 254 40.65 12.22 -53.98
CA TYR A 254 40.03 10.95 -53.62
C TYR A 254 40.45 10.50 -52.23
N VAL A 255 39.51 9.93 -51.48
CA VAL A 255 39.80 9.28 -50.20
C VAL A 255 40.50 7.94 -50.47
N VAL A 256 41.77 7.86 -50.08
CA VAL A 256 42.57 6.62 -50.22
C VAL A 256 42.50 5.73 -48.99
N ARG A 257 42.16 6.32 -47.85
CA ARG A 257 42.01 5.63 -46.57
C ARG A 257 41.07 6.39 -45.66
N GLN A 258 40.36 5.66 -44.80
CA GLN A 258 39.60 6.23 -43.68
C GLN A 258 39.95 5.52 -42.36
N GLN A 259 39.67 6.18 -41.24
CA GLN A 259 39.75 5.60 -39.90
C GLN A 259 38.54 6.10 -39.07
N PRO A 260 37.72 5.21 -38.49
CA PRO A 260 37.83 3.75 -38.50
C PRO A 260 37.63 3.12 -39.88
N ALA A 261 38.33 2.01 -40.12
CA ALA A 261 38.24 1.26 -41.37
C ALA A 261 36.81 0.71 -41.59
N PRO A 262 36.30 0.77 -42.83
CA PRO A 262 34.97 0.26 -43.13
C PRO A 262 35.00 -1.26 -43.05
N SER A 263 34.04 -1.85 -42.35
CA SER A 263 33.85 -3.30 -42.29
C SER A 263 32.37 -3.64 -42.28
N PRO A 264 31.93 -4.73 -42.94
CA PRO A 264 30.53 -5.09 -43.01
C PRO A 264 29.90 -5.24 -41.62
N GLY A 265 28.82 -4.50 -41.39
CA GLY A 265 28.11 -4.49 -40.10
C GLY A 265 28.83 -3.79 -38.95
N ALA A 266 29.98 -3.16 -39.18
CA ALA A 266 30.64 -2.36 -38.16
C ALA A 266 29.89 -1.05 -37.91
N ARG A 267 29.75 -0.70 -36.63
CA ARG A 267 28.96 0.44 -36.20
C ARG A 267 29.82 1.43 -35.41
N ILE A 268 29.55 2.71 -35.58
CA ILE A 268 30.23 3.84 -34.92
C ILE A 268 29.21 4.77 -34.30
N GLN A 269 29.54 5.41 -33.18
CA GLN A 269 28.60 6.33 -32.53
C GLN A 269 28.33 7.57 -33.42
N MET A 270 27.08 8.02 -33.53
CA MET A 270 26.71 9.30 -34.11
C MET A 270 27.46 10.42 -33.38
N GLY A 271 27.99 11.37 -34.14
CA GLY A 271 28.84 12.45 -33.65
C GLY A 271 30.32 12.07 -33.49
N GLU A 272 30.70 10.79 -33.63
CA GLU A 272 32.12 10.41 -33.70
C GLU A 272 32.76 10.87 -34.99
N ARG A 273 34.09 11.00 -34.92
CA ARG A 273 34.91 11.48 -36.02
C ARG A 273 35.37 10.34 -36.92
N VAL A 274 35.40 10.60 -38.23
CA VAL A 274 36.05 9.74 -39.23
C VAL A 274 37.21 10.52 -39.85
N ASP A 275 38.42 10.06 -39.61
CA ASP A 275 39.64 10.62 -40.22
C ASP A 275 39.79 10.08 -41.64
N ILE A 276 40.27 10.90 -42.57
CA ILE A 276 40.44 10.56 -43.99
C ILE A 276 41.82 10.96 -44.51
N TRP A 277 42.33 10.18 -45.44
CA TRP A 277 43.55 10.44 -46.19
C TRP A 277 43.22 10.69 -47.65
N LEU A 278 43.78 11.73 -48.22
CA LEU A 278 43.48 12.20 -49.57
C LEU A 278 44.70 12.06 -50.49
N SER A 279 44.43 11.67 -51.73
CA SER A 279 45.38 11.68 -52.86
C SER A 279 44.66 12.21 -54.09
N GLN A 280 45.40 12.85 -54.99
CA GLN A 280 44.81 13.36 -56.22
C GLN A 280 44.53 12.26 -57.23
N GLU A 281 45.32 11.18 -57.20
CA GLU A 281 45.14 10.02 -58.05
C GLU A 281 44.10 9.08 -57.41
N ARG A 282 43.10 8.68 -58.20
CA ARG A 282 42.13 7.66 -57.77
C ARG A 282 42.86 6.33 -57.53
N PRO A 283 42.73 5.71 -56.35
CA PRO A 283 43.39 4.43 -56.10
C PRO A 283 43.01 3.36 -57.13
N ALA A 284 44.01 2.62 -57.64
CA ALA A 284 43.80 1.59 -58.67
C ALA A 284 42.89 0.42 -58.21
N GLN A 285 42.70 0.26 -56.91
CA GLN A 285 41.83 -0.75 -56.28
C GLN A 285 40.36 -0.32 -56.19
N CYS A 286 40.03 0.90 -56.63
CA CYS A 286 38.66 1.38 -56.67
C CYS A 286 37.90 0.71 -57.81
N PRO A 287 36.66 0.23 -57.59
CA PRO A 287 35.83 -0.30 -58.67
C PRO A 287 35.61 0.75 -59.75
N GLU A 288 35.45 0.33 -61.01
CA GLU A 288 35.06 1.23 -62.10
C GLU A 288 33.63 1.74 -61.85
N GLU A 289 33.34 2.96 -62.32
CA GLU A 289 32.01 3.57 -62.14
C GLU A 289 30.92 2.70 -62.77
N GLY A 290 30.12 2.03 -61.93
CA GLY A 290 28.99 1.20 -62.35
C GLY A 290 28.95 -0.22 -61.79
N GLU A 291 29.98 -0.68 -61.06
CA GLU A 291 29.95 -1.97 -60.36
C GLU A 291 29.63 -1.75 -58.86
N GLU A 292 28.39 -2.10 -58.45
CA GLU A 292 27.96 -2.07 -57.04
C GLU A 292 28.64 -3.19 -56.22
N TYR A 293 28.92 -2.88 -54.95
CA TYR A 293 29.31 -3.84 -53.89
C TYR A 293 28.08 -4.50 -53.24
#